data_AF-A0A8H7KXZ1-F1
#
_entry.id   AF-A0A8H7KXZ1-F1
#
_cell.length_a   1.000
_cell.length_b   1.000
_cell.length_c   1.000
_cell.angle_alpha   90.00
_cell.angle_beta   90.00
_cell.angle_gamma   90.00
#
_symmetry.space_group_name_H-M   'P 1'
#
loop_
_entity.id
_entity.type
_entity.pdbx_description
1 polymer ?
#
loop_
_entity_poly.entity_id
_entity_poly.type
_entity_poly.pdbx_seq_one_letter_code
_entity_poly.pdbx_strand_id
1 'polypeptide(L)'
;MVAQIASLVLASVLYATATSAAAAASDNGACAQMKTICQKAVDEDVTNPWSIEACVYGASCYAGSDPVDTFLKHVYEGKNHDYTCFEGYPTSKLAPRVSSKVLDAISTDKKIITQQNFIDGFYNTLDSTKGPYPSSTSVVASYYDRLTSWTSYCNGNIPVSNFADYFQYSSTVNSVYCASSKRDVAAIPTISKDETCQAMFVNCIHDVDVNYFAHASCVLGATCIDGKKPVADFLTAVATQLPGNNTHPTALTQQRLTQTLFNQWSTDNKTLTEQNFIDAWYSELQSVGGPYPDSTDLVVEYFDRIAAWAGYCDEGVPYDNTADYYQYSSTVDGAESS
;
A
#
# COMPACT_ATOMS: atom_id res chain seq x y z
N MET A 1 -6.15 11.08 -57.27
CA MET A 1 -5.27 11.58 -56.19
C MET A 1 -6.12 11.72 -54.95
N VAL A 2 -6.07 10.75 -54.04
CA VAL A 2 -6.75 10.79 -52.74
C VAL A 2 -5.64 10.69 -51.70
N ALA A 3 -5.44 11.75 -50.92
CA ALA A 3 -4.46 11.81 -49.85
C ALA A 3 -5.12 11.33 -48.56
N GLN A 4 -4.61 10.24 -47.98
CA GLN A 4 -4.93 9.81 -46.63
C GLN A 4 -4.04 10.57 -45.64
N ILE A 5 -4.66 11.29 -44.71
CA ILE A 5 -4.01 11.89 -43.55
C ILE A 5 -4.15 10.88 -42.41
N ALA A 6 -3.04 10.26 -42.01
CA ALA A 6 -2.96 9.44 -40.81
C ALA A 6 -2.73 10.34 -39.59
N SER A 7 -3.70 10.39 -38.69
CA SER A 7 -3.55 11.00 -37.36
C SER A 7 -2.77 10.05 -36.45
N LEU A 8 -1.55 10.43 -36.08
CA LEU A 8 -0.86 9.84 -34.92
C LEU A 8 -1.46 10.43 -33.64
N VAL A 9 -2.12 9.60 -32.83
CA VAL A 9 -2.45 9.93 -31.45
C VAL A 9 -1.25 9.52 -30.60
N LEU A 10 -0.49 10.50 -30.10
CA LEU A 10 0.48 10.26 -29.02
C LEU A 10 -0.31 10.06 -27.71
N ALA A 11 -0.38 8.82 -27.24
CA ALA A 11 -0.74 8.53 -25.86
C ALA A 11 0.48 8.85 -24.98
N SER A 12 0.45 9.99 -24.31
CA SER A 12 1.43 10.34 -23.27
C SER A 12 1.14 9.51 -22.01
N VAL A 13 1.95 8.48 -21.79
CA VAL A 13 2.02 7.75 -20.52
C VAL A 13 2.64 8.68 -19.47
N LEU A 14 1.83 9.12 -18.50
CA LEU A 14 2.32 9.83 -17.32
C LEU A 14 2.99 8.81 -16.39
N TYR A 15 4.29 8.63 -16.52
CA TYR A 15 5.09 8.04 -15.45
C TYR A 15 5.17 9.08 -14.32
N ALA A 16 4.55 8.79 -13.18
CA ALA A 16 4.72 9.58 -11.97
C ALA A 16 6.17 9.41 -11.49
N THR A 17 7.05 10.33 -11.86
CA THR A 17 8.40 10.42 -11.30
C THR A 17 8.29 10.77 -9.82
N ALA A 18 8.99 10.05 -8.95
CA ALA A 18 9.11 10.38 -7.53
C ALA A 18 9.67 11.80 -7.36
N THR A 19 8.78 12.78 -7.12
CA THR A 19 9.16 14.13 -6.75
C THR A 19 9.16 14.22 -5.23
N SER A 20 10.19 14.85 -4.65
CA SER A 20 10.15 15.26 -3.24
C SER A 20 8.85 16.02 -2.96
N ALA A 21 8.23 15.80 -1.80
CA ALA A 21 7.10 16.64 -1.36
C ALA A 21 7.49 18.13 -1.19
N ALA A 22 8.79 18.46 -1.36
CA ALA A 22 9.34 19.81 -1.44
C ALA A 22 8.72 20.68 -2.55
N ALA A 23 7.90 20.13 -3.46
CA ALA A 23 7.13 20.90 -4.42
C ALA A 23 5.87 21.58 -3.82
N ALA A 24 5.47 21.24 -2.59
CA ALA A 24 4.40 21.97 -1.90
C ALA A 24 4.95 23.33 -1.44
N ALA A 25 4.38 24.44 -1.93
CA ALA A 25 4.78 25.80 -1.56
C ALA A 25 4.82 26.04 -0.03
N SER A 26 4.10 25.23 0.75
CA SER A 26 4.04 25.27 2.22
C SER A 26 5.23 24.64 2.94
N ASP A 27 6.06 23.80 2.29
CA ASP A 27 7.31 23.30 2.89
C ASP A 27 8.34 24.42 3.07
N ASN A 28 8.24 25.49 2.26
CA ASN A 28 9.12 26.66 2.32
C ASN A 28 10.63 26.31 2.26
N GLY A 29 10.97 25.17 1.63
CA GLY A 29 12.35 24.71 1.50
C GLY A 29 12.91 24.00 2.74
N ALA A 30 12.11 23.70 3.75
CA ALA A 30 12.54 23.00 4.94
C ALA A 30 13.12 21.61 4.63
N CYS A 31 12.49 20.85 3.73
CA CYS A 31 13.02 19.54 3.31
C CYS A 31 14.32 19.64 2.51
N ALA A 32 14.48 20.69 1.69
CA ALA A 32 15.73 20.96 0.99
C ALA A 32 16.86 21.34 1.97
N GLN A 33 16.53 22.10 3.00
CA GLN A 33 17.46 22.43 4.07
C GLN A 33 17.83 21.19 4.89
N MET A 34 16.88 20.34 5.23
CA MET A 34 17.11 19.09 5.94
C MET A 34 18.07 18.17 5.18
N LYS A 35 17.88 18.04 3.85
CA LYS A 35 18.84 17.37 2.96
C LYS A 35 20.23 18.01 3.02
N THR A 36 20.32 19.34 3.01
CA THR A 36 21.61 20.06 3.07
C THR A 36 22.34 19.82 4.38
N ILE A 37 21.62 19.78 5.52
CA ILE A 37 22.19 19.45 6.83
C ILE A 37 22.70 17.99 6.81
N CYS A 38 21.89 17.06 6.30
CA CYS A 38 22.29 15.66 6.13
C CYS A 38 23.57 15.52 5.28
N GLN A 39 23.62 16.14 4.11
CA GLN A 39 24.77 16.13 3.19
C GLN A 39 26.06 16.60 3.87
N LYS A 40 25.98 17.63 4.72
CA LYS A 40 27.15 18.12 5.47
C LYS A 40 27.64 17.15 6.55
N ALA A 41 26.73 16.33 7.09
CA ALA A 41 27.01 15.46 8.22
C ALA A 41 27.45 14.03 7.83
N VAL A 42 27.01 13.52 6.67
CA VAL A 42 27.40 12.19 6.17
C VAL A 42 28.84 12.16 5.64
N ASP A 43 29.43 10.96 5.62
CA ASP A 43 30.65 10.66 4.87
C ASP A 43 30.44 10.72 3.34
N GLU A 44 31.53 10.64 2.57
CA GLU A 44 31.49 10.70 1.09
C GLU A 44 30.67 9.56 0.48
N ASP A 45 30.70 8.37 1.09
CA ASP A 45 29.99 7.19 0.60
C ASP A 45 28.56 7.07 1.16
N VAL A 46 28.15 7.99 2.03
CA VAL A 46 26.84 7.97 2.71
C VAL A 46 26.62 6.61 3.39
N THR A 47 27.63 6.12 4.12
CA THR A 47 27.67 4.76 4.67
C THR A 47 26.71 4.58 5.85
N ASN A 48 26.52 5.62 6.67
CA ASN A 48 25.68 5.56 7.87
C ASN A 48 24.73 6.77 8.01
N PRO A 49 23.85 7.02 7.03
CA PRO A 49 23.00 8.19 7.01
C PRO A 49 22.03 8.20 8.19
N TRP A 50 21.58 7.02 8.65
CA TRP A 50 20.59 6.89 9.72
C TRP A 50 21.15 7.07 11.14
N SER A 51 22.43 7.45 11.25
CA SER A 51 23.02 7.97 12.49
C SER A 51 22.88 9.49 12.67
N ILE A 52 22.30 10.17 11.67
CA ILE A 52 22.14 11.63 11.62
C ILE A 52 20.64 11.98 11.58
N GLU A 53 20.16 12.75 12.56
CA GLU A 53 18.75 13.15 12.68
C GLU A 53 18.23 13.84 11.42
N ALA A 54 19.01 14.76 10.83
CA ALA A 54 18.65 15.44 9.60
C ALA A 54 18.46 14.48 8.41
N CYS A 55 19.16 13.35 8.37
CA CYS A 55 18.93 12.37 7.30
C CYS A 55 17.61 11.63 7.49
N VAL A 56 17.24 11.29 8.73
CA VAL A 56 15.96 10.65 9.07
C VAL A 56 14.80 11.59 8.74
N TYR A 57 14.85 12.84 9.22
CA TYR A 57 13.81 13.82 8.90
C TYR A 57 13.79 14.21 7.43
N GLY A 58 14.95 14.33 6.77
CA GLY A 58 15.04 14.64 5.36
C GLY A 58 14.44 13.56 4.47
N ALA A 59 14.70 12.29 4.78
CA ALA A 59 14.14 11.15 4.06
C ALA A 59 12.61 11.07 4.19
N SER A 60 12.04 11.43 5.35
CA SER A 60 10.59 11.44 5.55
C SER A 60 9.83 12.40 4.62
N CYS A 61 10.50 13.40 4.08
CA CYS A 61 9.93 14.34 3.11
C CYS A 61 9.62 13.70 1.75
N TYR A 62 10.22 12.56 1.42
CA TYR A 62 10.12 11.94 0.10
C TYR A 62 8.94 10.97 0.02
N ALA A 63 8.34 10.88 -1.16
CA ALA A 63 7.18 10.05 -1.47
C ALA A 63 7.43 9.32 -2.80
N GLY A 64 6.57 8.36 -3.12
CA GLY A 64 6.63 7.59 -4.36
C GLY A 64 6.92 6.11 -4.10
N SER A 65 7.36 5.42 -5.16
CA SER A 65 7.73 4.00 -5.13
C SER A 65 8.99 3.69 -4.33
N ASP A 66 9.89 4.67 -4.24
CA ASP A 66 11.25 4.51 -3.72
C ASP A 66 11.68 5.75 -2.90
N PRO A 67 10.90 6.15 -1.87
CA PRO A 67 11.03 7.46 -1.23
C PRO A 67 12.40 7.64 -0.56
N VAL A 68 12.87 6.64 0.19
CA VAL A 68 14.12 6.74 0.96
C VAL A 68 15.34 6.63 0.04
N ASP A 69 15.30 5.76 -0.97
CA ASP A 69 16.39 5.61 -1.94
C ASP A 69 16.53 6.87 -2.81
N THR A 70 15.41 7.50 -3.18
CA THR A 70 15.43 8.80 -3.87
C THR A 70 16.09 9.88 -3.01
N PHE A 71 15.80 9.92 -1.70
CA PHE A 71 16.48 10.84 -0.79
C PHE A 71 18.00 10.56 -0.72
N LEU A 72 18.39 9.30 -0.51
CA LEU A 72 19.80 8.91 -0.41
C LEU A 72 20.57 9.25 -1.68
N LYS A 73 19.97 9.02 -2.85
CA LYS A 73 20.52 9.44 -4.14
C LYS A 73 20.81 10.94 -4.16
N HIS A 74 19.86 11.78 -3.76
CA HIS A 74 20.08 13.23 -3.75
C HIS A 74 21.09 13.69 -2.70
N VAL A 75 21.20 12.99 -1.56
CA VAL A 75 22.26 13.24 -0.58
C VAL A 75 23.62 12.93 -1.21
N TYR A 76 23.76 11.75 -1.82
CA TYR A 76 25.00 11.31 -2.47
C TYR A 76 25.42 12.23 -3.61
N GLU A 77 24.51 12.58 -4.52
CA GLU A 77 24.79 13.49 -5.65
C GLU A 77 25.21 14.90 -5.21
N GLY A 78 24.64 15.39 -4.10
CA GLY A 78 25.04 16.69 -3.54
C GLY A 78 26.32 16.64 -2.72
N LYS A 79 26.78 15.45 -2.32
CA LYS A 79 28.07 15.26 -1.65
C LYS A 79 29.20 15.10 -2.67
N ASN A 80 28.92 14.42 -3.77
CA ASN A 80 29.89 13.95 -4.75
C ASN A 80 29.70 14.61 -6.13
N HIS A 81 29.74 15.94 -6.17
CA HIS A 81 29.47 16.73 -7.38
C HIS A 81 30.38 16.42 -8.58
N ASP A 82 31.59 15.89 -8.33
CA ASP A 82 32.60 15.59 -9.36
C ASP A 82 32.68 14.10 -9.72
N TYR A 83 31.85 13.24 -9.11
CA TYR A 83 31.95 11.79 -9.29
C TYR A 83 31.28 11.37 -10.61
N THR A 84 32.12 10.93 -11.55
CA THR A 84 31.71 10.57 -12.93
C THR A 84 31.60 9.06 -13.15
N CYS A 85 31.88 8.24 -12.13
CA CYS A 85 31.83 6.78 -12.20
C CYS A 85 30.61 6.24 -11.43
N PHE A 86 29.79 5.44 -12.10
CA PHE A 86 28.54 4.94 -11.54
C PHE A 86 28.76 3.55 -10.92
N GLU A 87 29.21 3.48 -9.68
CA GLU A 87 29.25 2.21 -8.91
C GLU A 87 27.90 1.87 -8.23
N GLY A 88 26.86 2.67 -8.51
CA GLY A 88 25.52 2.54 -7.93
C GLY A 88 25.31 3.55 -6.81
N TYR A 89 24.03 3.87 -6.54
CA TYR A 89 23.67 4.75 -5.42
C TYR A 89 23.51 3.96 -4.12
N PRO A 90 23.72 4.60 -2.96
CA PRO A 90 23.37 4.01 -1.68
C PRO A 90 21.89 3.56 -1.67
N THR A 91 21.62 2.36 -1.16
CA THR A 91 20.26 1.82 -1.04
C THR A 91 19.89 1.69 0.43
N SER A 92 18.64 2.01 0.76
CA SER A 92 18.15 1.97 2.14
C SER A 92 18.27 0.57 2.74
N LYS A 93 18.09 -0.47 1.92
CA LYS A 93 18.11 -1.88 2.31
C LYS A 93 19.49 -2.35 2.80
N LEU A 94 20.56 -1.75 2.30
CA LEU A 94 21.95 -2.10 2.67
C LEU A 94 22.55 -1.16 3.71
N ALA A 95 21.94 0.00 3.95
CA ALA A 95 22.39 0.94 4.98
C ALA A 95 22.22 0.34 6.40
N PRO A 96 23.08 0.71 7.36
CA PRO A 96 22.86 0.38 8.77
C PRO A 96 21.54 0.96 9.26
N ARG A 97 20.79 0.18 10.04
CA ARG A 97 19.50 0.60 10.62
C ARG A 97 19.61 1.90 11.43
N VAL A 98 18.51 2.65 11.53
CA VAL A 98 18.44 3.87 12.36
C VAL A 98 19.03 3.61 13.74
N SER A 99 20.01 4.42 14.12
CA SER A 99 20.76 4.21 15.36
C SER A 99 19.87 4.44 16.59
N SER A 100 20.12 3.70 17.68
CA SER A 100 19.42 3.90 18.95
C SER A 100 19.57 5.32 19.49
N LYS A 101 20.73 5.97 19.25
CA LYS A 101 20.95 7.37 19.61
C LYS A 101 19.94 8.31 18.95
N VAL A 102 19.69 8.12 17.66
CA VAL A 102 18.70 8.93 16.92
C VAL A 102 17.30 8.60 17.42
N LEU A 103 16.95 7.32 17.56
CA LEU A 103 15.62 6.91 18.03
C LEU A 103 15.32 7.42 19.45
N ASP A 104 16.31 7.40 20.34
CA ASP A 104 16.23 7.94 21.71
C ASP A 104 16.11 9.47 21.73
N ALA A 105 16.66 10.17 20.73
CA ALA A 105 16.52 11.62 20.60
C ALA A 105 15.10 12.02 20.14
N ILE A 106 14.45 11.17 19.36
CA ILE A 106 13.08 11.39 18.87
C ILE A 106 12.05 10.96 19.92
N SER A 107 12.15 9.73 20.43
CA SER A 107 11.16 9.13 21.33
C SER A 107 11.41 9.50 22.79
N THR A 108 10.45 10.19 23.42
CA THR A 108 10.56 10.56 24.85
C THR A 108 10.59 9.35 25.77
N ASP A 109 9.85 8.29 25.44
CA ASP A 109 9.73 7.07 26.26
C ASP A 109 10.58 5.90 25.74
N LYS A 110 11.31 6.11 24.63
CA LYS A 110 12.15 5.14 23.92
C LYS A 110 11.41 3.91 23.39
N LYS A 111 10.08 3.95 23.33
CA LYS A 111 9.24 2.83 22.89
C LYS A 111 8.43 3.19 21.66
N ILE A 112 7.83 4.37 21.67
CA ILE A 112 6.97 4.86 20.60
C ILE A 112 7.39 6.25 20.15
N ILE A 113 7.19 6.55 18.87
CA ILE A 113 7.36 7.89 18.31
C ILE A 113 5.97 8.42 18.04
N THR A 114 5.60 9.49 18.75
CA THR A 114 4.34 10.21 18.55
C THR A 114 4.47 11.25 17.43
N GLN A 115 3.34 11.74 16.89
CA GLN A 115 3.36 12.85 15.92
C GLN A 115 4.07 14.09 16.50
N GLN A 116 3.82 14.40 17.77
CA GLN A 116 4.45 15.56 18.43
C GLN A 116 5.97 15.36 18.58
N ASN A 117 6.43 14.17 18.96
CA ASN A 117 7.86 13.86 19.02
C ASN A 117 8.54 14.07 17.66
N PHE A 118 7.89 13.63 16.59
CA PHE A 118 8.39 13.80 15.25
C PHE A 118 8.45 15.29 14.84
N ILE A 119 7.39 16.05 15.09
CA ILE A 119 7.32 17.49 14.82
C ILE A 119 8.42 18.23 15.60
N ASP A 120 8.52 18.02 16.91
CA ASP A 120 9.48 18.71 17.76
C ASP A 120 10.92 18.47 17.29
N GLY A 121 11.28 17.22 17.01
CA GLY A 121 12.62 16.92 16.52
C GLY A 121 12.90 17.43 15.10
N PHE A 122 11.89 17.48 14.22
CA PHE A 122 12.03 18.10 12.90
C PHE A 122 12.38 19.59 13.02
N TYR A 123 11.64 20.35 13.85
CA TYR A 123 11.91 21.77 14.07
C TYR A 123 13.23 22.01 14.82
N ASN A 124 13.53 21.21 15.84
CA ASN A 124 14.81 21.28 16.56
C ASN A 124 16.02 21.05 15.64
N THR A 125 15.89 20.15 14.66
CA THR A 125 16.96 19.91 13.68
C THR A 125 17.20 21.15 12.80
N LEU A 126 16.13 21.83 12.38
CA LEU A 126 16.23 23.06 11.57
C LEU A 126 16.78 24.26 12.35
N ASP A 127 16.57 24.31 13.67
CA ASP A 127 17.09 25.37 14.53
C ASP A 127 18.60 25.50 14.47
N SER A 128 19.32 24.39 14.20
CA SER A 128 20.77 24.39 13.98
C SER A 128 21.21 25.33 12.84
N THR A 129 20.31 25.62 11.91
CA THR A 129 20.54 26.50 10.76
C THR A 129 19.61 27.71 10.70
N LYS A 130 18.73 27.88 11.70
CA LYS A 130 17.69 28.91 11.75
C LYS A 130 16.69 28.84 10.59
N GLY A 131 16.30 27.62 10.21
CA GLY A 131 15.36 27.36 9.12
C GLY A 131 16.01 27.25 7.73
N PRO A 132 15.24 27.39 6.65
CA PRO A 132 13.82 27.79 6.61
C PRO A 132 12.90 26.79 7.31
N TYR A 133 11.84 27.32 7.90
CA TYR A 133 10.79 26.53 8.54
C TYR A 133 9.60 26.38 7.60
N PRO A 134 8.87 25.24 7.66
CA PRO A 134 7.60 25.10 6.98
C PRO A 134 6.63 26.22 7.38
N SER A 135 5.74 26.60 6.47
CA SER A 135 4.76 27.66 6.74
C SER A 135 3.66 27.23 7.72
N SER A 136 3.55 25.93 8.02
CA SER A 136 2.61 25.35 8.97
C SER A 136 3.13 24.03 9.53
N THR A 137 2.84 23.75 10.80
CA THR A 137 3.10 22.45 11.44
C THR A 137 2.34 21.30 10.76
N SER A 138 1.22 21.58 10.10
CA SER A 138 0.45 20.59 9.32
C SER A 138 1.26 19.96 8.19
N VAL A 139 2.25 20.67 7.64
CA VAL A 139 3.15 20.13 6.61
C VAL A 139 4.01 19.02 7.21
N VAL A 140 4.60 19.26 8.38
CA VAL A 140 5.42 18.25 9.08
C VAL A 140 4.57 17.10 9.58
N ALA A 141 3.34 17.39 10.05
CA ALA A 141 2.36 16.35 10.38
C ALA A 141 2.09 15.43 9.18
N SER A 142 1.96 15.98 7.97
CA SER A 142 1.75 15.15 6.76
C SER A 142 2.92 14.22 6.42
N TYR A 143 4.16 14.58 6.80
CA TYR A 143 5.31 13.69 6.67
C TYR A 143 5.21 12.53 7.66
N TYR A 144 4.83 12.82 8.91
CA TYR A 144 4.57 11.79 9.91
C TYR A 144 3.40 10.88 9.50
N ASP A 145 2.33 11.45 8.95
CA ASP A 145 1.17 10.67 8.51
C ASP A 145 1.57 9.64 7.44
N ARG A 146 2.52 9.97 6.57
CA ARG A 146 3.09 9.01 5.61
C ARG A 146 3.85 7.87 6.29
N LEU A 147 4.60 8.15 7.35
CA LEU A 147 5.28 7.13 8.15
C LEU A 147 4.25 6.23 8.85
N THR A 148 3.21 6.81 9.45
CA THR A 148 2.11 6.04 10.07
C THR A 148 1.39 5.19 9.04
N SER A 149 1.24 5.72 7.81
CA SER A 149 0.67 5.02 6.67
C SER A 149 1.49 3.80 6.32
N TRP A 150 2.76 3.99 5.98
CA TRP A 150 3.59 2.87 5.55
C TRP A 150 3.76 1.80 6.65
N THR A 151 3.77 2.20 7.92
CA THR A 151 3.95 1.28 9.06
C THR A 151 2.64 0.63 9.56
N SER A 152 1.49 0.92 8.95
CA SER A 152 0.16 0.46 9.38
C SER A 152 -0.32 0.97 10.75
N TYR A 153 0.27 2.04 11.30
CA TYR A 153 -0.13 2.66 12.58
C TYR A 153 -1.00 3.90 12.35
N CYS A 154 -2.06 3.76 11.55
CA CYS A 154 -2.91 4.86 11.08
C CYS A 154 -3.38 5.78 12.21
N ASN A 155 -3.02 7.07 12.17
CA ASN A 155 -3.34 8.08 13.19
C ASN A 155 -2.84 7.74 14.61
N GLY A 156 -1.91 6.79 14.72
CA GLY A 156 -1.38 6.28 15.98
C GLY A 156 0.10 6.61 16.16
N ASN A 157 0.63 6.13 17.28
CA ASN A 157 2.05 6.22 17.57
C ASN A 157 2.77 5.03 16.94
N ILE A 158 3.93 5.27 16.35
CA ILE A 158 4.70 4.24 15.67
C ILE A 158 5.69 3.62 16.68
N PRO A 159 5.70 2.30 16.91
CA PRO A 159 6.77 1.67 17.67
C PRO A 159 8.14 1.96 17.06
N VAL A 160 9.14 2.19 17.91
CA VAL A 160 10.50 2.56 17.49
C VAL A 160 11.10 1.59 16.48
N SER A 161 10.81 0.28 16.59
CA SER A 161 11.22 -0.73 15.62
C SER A 161 10.65 -0.45 14.23
N ASN A 162 9.34 -0.24 14.12
CA ASN A 162 8.62 -0.03 12.87
C ASN A 162 8.99 1.31 12.22
N PHE A 163 9.24 2.34 13.04
CA PHE A 163 9.78 3.61 12.55
C PHE A 163 11.14 3.41 11.89
N ALA A 164 12.03 2.61 12.49
CA ALA A 164 13.31 2.28 11.89
C ALA A 164 13.18 1.39 10.63
N ASP A 165 12.17 0.52 10.56
CA ASP A 165 11.89 -0.31 9.39
C ASP A 165 11.51 0.53 8.15
N TYR A 166 10.79 1.64 8.34
CA TYR A 166 10.48 2.57 7.23
C TYR A 166 11.74 3.00 6.48
N PHE A 167 12.79 3.42 7.21
CA PHE A 167 14.04 3.89 6.62
C PHE A 167 14.93 2.78 6.07
N GLN A 168 14.62 1.52 6.37
CA GLN A 168 15.33 0.38 5.80
C GLN A 168 14.62 -0.15 4.54
N TYR A 169 13.28 -0.24 4.58
CA TYR A 169 12.52 -1.09 3.66
C TYR A 169 11.53 -0.35 2.77
N SER A 170 11.19 0.91 3.03
CA SER A 170 10.12 1.60 2.29
C SER A 170 10.37 1.80 0.80
N SER A 171 11.63 1.67 0.35
CA SER A 171 11.98 1.66 -1.08
C SER A 171 11.82 0.31 -1.77
N THR A 172 11.56 -0.76 -1.01
CA THR A 172 11.49 -2.15 -1.51
C THR A 172 10.21 -2.88 -1.11
N VAL A 173 9.46 -2.33 -0.15
CA VAL A 173 8.20 -2.86 0.36
C VAL A 173 7.17 -1.75 0.26
N ASN A 174 6.06 -2.06 -0.42
CA ASN A 174 4.97 -1.11 -0.58
C ASN A 174 4.30 -0.80 0.76
N SER A 175 3.80 0.43 0.88
CA SER A 175 3.03 0.88 2.03
C SER A 175 1.71 0.11 2.10
N VAL A 176 1.36 -0.39 3.29
CA VAL A 176 -0.01 -0.73 3.65
C VAL A 176 -0.73 0.59 3.89
N TYR A 177 -1.21 1.25 2.83
CA TYR A 177 -1.66 2.63 2.94
C TYR A 177 -2.73 2.80 4.03
N CYS A 178 -2.39 3.52 5.10
CA CYS A 178 -3.42 4.17 5.91
C CYS A 178 -4.06 5.21 5.01
N ALA A 179 -5.32 4.99 4.65
CA ALA A 179 -6.10 5.83 3.76
C ALA A 179 -6.04 7.31 4.20
N SER A 180 -5.03 8.03 3.71
CA SER A 180 -4.78 9.45 3.99
C SER A 180 -5.21 10.33 2.81
N SER A 181 -5.79 9.73 1.76
CA SER A 181 -6.78 10.44 0.97
C SER A 181 -8.16 10.07 1.49
N LYS A 182 -8.80 11.06 2.11
CA LYS A 182 -10.25 11.10 2.12
C LYS A 182 -10.75 10.93 0.67
N ARG A 183 -11.31 9.77 0.34
CA ARG A 183 -12.75 9.85 0.09
C ARG A 183 -13.34 10.14 1.47
N ASP A 184 -14.16 11.19 1.60
CA ASP A 184 -15.10 11.25 2.73
C ASP A 184 -16.10 10.09 2.50
N VAL A 185 -15.63 8.86 2.70
CA VAL A 185 -16.51 7.71 2.80
C VAL A 185 -17.18 7.91 4.15
N ALA A 186 -18.50 7.78 4.19
CA ALA A 186 -19.18 7.48 5.43
C ALA A 186 -18.42 6.37 6.17
N ALA A 187 -18.53 6.30 7.51
CA ALA A 187 -17.89 5.25 8.31
C ALA A 187 -17.94 3.91 7.55
N ILE A 188 -16.76 3.37 7.19
CA ILE A 188 -16.67 2.17 6.36
C ILE A 188 -17.51 1.10 7.07
N PRO A 189 -18.53 0.55 6.40
CA PRO A 189 -19.42 -0.39 7.05
C PRO A 189 -18.62 -1.63 7.46
N THR A 190 -18.88 -2.10 8.68
CA THR A 190 -18.48 -3.44 9.07
C THR A 190 -19.40 -4.41 8.34
N ILE A 191 -18.85 -5.10 7.35
CA ILE A 191 -19.58 -6.04 6.50
C ILE A 191 -19.37 -7.50 6.93
N SER A 192 -18.33 -7.75 7.73
CA SER A 192 -18.02 -9.05 8.30
C SER A 192 -17.52 -8.91 9.73
N LYS A 193 -17.77 -9.93 10.55
CA LYS A 193 -17.19 -10.06 11.88
C LYS A 193 -15.79 -10.65 11.83
N ASP A 194 -15.43 -11.32 10.73
CA ASP A 194 -14.06 -11.72 10.47
C ASP A 194 -13.25 -10.49 10.06
N GLU A 195 -12.23 -10.17 10.85
CA GLU A 195 -11.36 -9.03 10.61
C GLU A 195 -10.55 -9.19 9.31
N THR A 196 -10.28 -10.42 8.87
CA THR A 196 -9.51 -10.67 7.65
C THR A 196 -10.36 -10.44 6.40
N CYS A 197 -11.61 -10.90 6.43
CA CYS A 197 -12.64 -10.56 5.44
C CYS A 197 -12.90 -9.05 5.38
N GLN A 198 -13.00 -8.39 6.54
CA GLN A 198 -13.14 -6.94 6.62
C GLN A 198 -11.93 -6.23 6.00
N ALA A 199 -10.71 -6.73 6.19
CA ALA A 199 -9.51 -6.18 5.57
C ALA A 199 -9.51 -6.34 4.05
N MET A 200 -9.96 -7.49 3.52
CA MET A 200 -10.16 -7.68 2.07
C MET A 200 -11.16 -6.68 1.49
N PHE A 201 -12.26 -6.43 2.19
CA PHE A 201 -13.24 -5.42 1.77
C PHE A 201 -12.67 -4.01 1.75
N VAL A 202 -11.96 -3.62 2.82
CA VAL A 202 -11.29 -2.32 2.91
C VAL A 202 -10.28 -2.19 1.77
N ASN A 203 -9.46 -3.21 1.51
CA ASN A 203 -8.50 -3.13 0.41
C ASN A 203 -9.20 -3.08 -0.96
N CYS A 204 -10.28 -3.83 -1.15
CA CYS A 204 -11.05 -3.81 -2.40
C CYS A 204 -11.62 -2.41 -2.71
N ILE A 205 -12.26 -1.73 -1.74
CA ILE A 205 -12.82 -0.39 -1.96
C ILE A 205 -11.73 0.65 -2.29
N HIS A 206 -10.48 0.37 -1.91
CA HIS A 206 -9.33 1.21 -2.23
C HIS A 206 -8.82 0.99 -3.64
N ASP A 207 -8.64 -0.26 -4.04
CA ASP A 207 -8.01 -0.62 -5.31
C ASP A 207 -8.96 -0.55 -6.51
N VAL A 208 -10.27 -0.73 -6.28
CA VAL A 208 -11.22 -0.93 -7.37
C VAL A 208 -11.55 0.36 -8.13
N ASP A 209 -11.52 0.25 -9.46
CA ASP A 209 -11.99 1.27 -10.39
C ASP A 209 -13.33 0.89 -11.06
N VAL A 210 -13.30 0.11 -12.14
CA VAL A 210 -14.41 -0.31 -12.99
C VAL A 210 -14.52 -1.85 -13.07
N ASN A 211 -13.43 -2.59 -12.83
CA ASN A 211 -13.43 -4.05 -12.86
C ASN A 211 -13.07 -4.63 -11.49
N TYR A 212 -14.08 -5.01 -10.73
CA TYR A 212 -13.92 -5.53 -9.38
C TYR A 212 -13.16 -6.86 -9.39
N PHE A 213 -13.41 -7.72 -10.38
CA PHE A 213 -12.79 -9.04 -10.46
C PHE A 213 -11.40 -9.04 -11.13
N ALA A 214 -10.80 -7.86 -11.31
CA ALA A 214 -9.38 -7.71 -11.64
C ALA A 214 -8.49 -7.56 -10.39
N HIS A 215 -9.06 -7.37 -9.20
CA HIS A 215 -8.31 -7.13 -7.96
C HIS A 215 -8.43 -8.31 -6.99
N ALA A 216 -7.30 -8.73 -6.41
CA ALA A 216 -7.25 -9.89 -5.54
C ALA A 216 -8.12 -9.73 -4.29
N SER A 217 -7.98 -8.61 -3.58
CA SER A 217 -8.80 -8.25 -2.42
C SER A 217 -10.29 -8.27 -2.70
N CYS A 218 -10.74 -7.82 -3.88
CA CYS A 218 -12.16 -7.84 -4.25
C CYS A 218 -12.68 -9.24 -4.50
N VAL A 219 -11.89 -10.08 -5.17
CA VAL A 219 -12.30 -11.45 -5.49
C VAL A 219 -12.29 -12.31 -4.22
N LEU A 220 -11.22 -12.25 -3.43
CA LEU A 220 -11.11 -12.96 -2.15
C LEU A 220 -12.15 -12.45 -1.15
N GLY A 221 -12.30 -11.12 -1.00
CA GLY A 221 -13.31 -10.54 -0.11
C GLY A 221 -14.75 -10.91 -0.48
N ALA A 222 -15.05 -11.13 -1.75
CA ALA A 222 -16.38 -11.53 -2.20
C ALA A 222 -16.80 -12.94 -1.74
N THR A 223 -15.88 -13.76 -1.24
CA THR A 223 -16.19 -15.13 -0.78
C THR A 223 -16.57 -15.19 0.69
N CYS A 224 -16.09 -14.24 1.50
CA CYS A 224 -16.08 -14.32 2.95
C CYS A 224 -17.26 -13.63 3.66
N ILE A 225 -18.13 -12.93 2.92
CA ILE A 225 -19.33 -12.33 3.51
C ILE A 225 -20.32 -13.42 3.94
N ASP A 226 -20.94 -13.26 5.11
CA ASP A 226 -22.04 -14.10 5.55
C ASP A 226 -23.30 -13.85 4.70
N GLY A 227 -23.95 -14.92 4.23
CA GLY A 227 -25.22 -14.81 3.52
C GLY A 227 -25.39 -15.89 2.46
N LYS A 228 -26.57 -15.89 1.83
CA LYS A 228 -26.87 -16.81 0.72
C LYS A 228 -26.18 -16.41 -0.58
N LYS A 229 -25.81 -15.14 -0.72
CA LYS A 229 -25.29 -14.55 -1.97
C LYS A 229 -24.08 -13.66 -1.68
N PRO A 230 -22.98 -14.23 -1.14
CA PRO A 230 -21.86 -13.46 -0.62
C PRO A 230 -21.25 -12.49 -1.65
N VAL A 231 -21.14 -12.92 -2.91
CA VAL A 231 -20.62 -12.06 -3.99
C VAL A 231 -21.53 -10.85 -4.25
N ALA A 232 -22.86 -11.05 -4.24
CA ALA A 232 -23.83 -9.97 -4.45
C ALA A 232 -23.81 -8.97 -3.30
N ASP A 233 -23.79 -9.49 -2.07
CA ASP A 233 -23.78 -8.70 -0.85
C ASP A 233 -22.47 -7.89 -0.77
N PHE A 234 -21.34 -8.48 -1.16
CA PHE A 234 -20.04 -7.82 -1.22
C PHE A 234 -20.03 -6.70 -2.25
N LEU A 235 -20.42 -6.97 -3.49
CA LEU A 235 -20.49 -5.95 -4.53
C LEU A 235 -21.43 -4.80 -4.16
N THR A 236 -22.56 -5.12 -3.51
CA THR A 236 -23.49 -4.11 -2.99
C THR A 236 -22.79 -3.23 -1.96
N ALA A 237 -22.10 -3.84 -1.00
CA ALA A 237 -21.34 -3.11 0.01
C ALA A 237 -20.27 -2.22 -0.62
N VAL A 238 -19.46 -2.73 -1.54
CA VAL A 238 -18.39 -1.95 -2.20
C VAL A 238 -19.00 -0.79 -2.99
N ALA A 239 -20.10 -1.02 -3.72
CA ALA A 239 -20.78 0.01 -4.49
C ALA A 239 -21.26 1.19 -3.64
N THR A 240 -21.72 0.95 -2.41
CA THR A 240 -22.15 2.04 -1.50
C THR A 240 -21.00 2.96 -1.07
N GLN A 241 -19.75 2.50 -1.22
CA GLN A 241 -18.56 3.26 -0.82
C GLN A 241 -17.93 4.05 -1.98
N LEU A 242 -18.34 3.80 -3.23
CA LEU A 242 -17.78 4.48 -4.40
C LEU A 242 -18.61 5.73 -4.78
N PRO A 243 -17.98 6.90 -4.96
CA PRO A 243 -18.67 8.15 -5.26
C PRO A 243 -19.19 8.14 -6.70
N GLY A 244 -20.42 8.66 -6.88
CA GLY A 244 -20.99 8.92 -8.21
C GLY A 244 -21.66 7.72 -8.90
N ASN A 245 -21.75 6.55 -8.25
CA ASN A 245 -22.35 5.38 -8.87
C ASN A 245 -23.82 5.20 -8.44
N ASN A 246 -24.75 5.81 -9.18
CA ASN A 246 -26.19 5.56 -9.00
C ASN A 246 -26.63 4.19 -9.57
N THR A 247 -25.74 3.51 -10.29
CA THR A 247 -25.93 2.15 -10.80
C THR A 247 -25.06 1.21 -9.98
N HIS A 248 -25.69 0.43 -9.11
CA HIS A 248 -24.99 -0.62 -8.37
C HIS A 248 -24.49 -1.68 -9.36
N PRO A 249 -23.17 -1.88 -9.51
CA PRO A 249 -22.66 -2.96 -10.32
C PRO A 249 -23.13 -4.29 -9.73
N THR A 250 -23.76 -5.08 -10.57
CA THR A 250 -24.07 -6.48 -10.28
C THR A 250 -22.93 -7.36 -10.79
N ALA A 251 -22.81 -8.56 -10.23
CA ALA A 251 -21.88 -9.57 -10.74
C ALA A 251 -22.01 -9.77 -12.26
N LEU A 252 -23.23 -9.76 -12.79
CA LEU A 252 -23.51 -9.90 -14.22
C LEU A 252 -22.98 -8.73 -15.09
N THR A 253 -22.88 -7.54 -14.51
CA THR A 253 -22.38 -6.34 -15.22
C THR A 253 -20.87 -6.18 -15.10
N GLN A 254 -20.22 -6.99 -14.26
CA GLN A 254 -18.78 -7.00 -14.10
C GLN A 254 -18.10 -7.82 -15.18
N GLN A 255 -16.87 -7.46 -15.51
CA GLN A 255 -16.01 -8.34 -16.28
C GLN A 255 -15.70 -9.58 -15.43
N ARG A 256 -15.63 -10.75 -16.06
CA ARG A 256 -15.28 -12.01 -15.37
C ARG A 256 -13.92 -11.89 -14.69
N LEU A 257 -13.72 -12.74 -13.67
CA LEU A 257 -12.41 -13.03 -13.10
C LEU A 257 -11.37 -13.20 -14.22
N THR A 258 -10.32 -12.38 -14.19
CA THR A 258 -9.32 -12.41 -15.25
C THR A 258 -8.47 -13.69 -15.16
N GLN A 259 -8.11 -14.26 -16.32
CA GLN A 259 -7.19 -15.39 -16.36
C GLN A 259 -5.84 -15.04 -15.72
N THR A 260 -5.38 -13.80 -15.88
CA THR A 260 -4.13 -13.32 -15.27
C THR A 260 -4.17 -13.43 -13.75
N LEU A 261 -5.24 -12.96 -13.11
CA LEU A 261 -5.39 -13.04 -11.66
C LEU A 261 -5.53 -14.50 -11.20
N PHE A 262 -6.31 -15.31 -11.91
CA PHE A 262 -6.44 -16.74 -11.61
C PHE A 262 -5.08 -17.48 -11.68
N ASN A 263 -4.27 -17.19 -12.70
CA ASN A 263 -2.95 -17.78 -12.88
C ASN A 263 -1.93 -17.34 -11.81
N GLN A 264 -2.18 -16.24 -11.10
CA GLN A 264 -1.34 -15.84 -9.96
C GLN A 264 -1.58 -16.74 -8.73
N TRP A 265 -2.76 -17.35 -8.62
CA TRP A 265 -3.11 -18.23 -7.50
C TRP A 265 -2.93 -19.70 -7.84
N SER A 266 -3.30 -20.08 -9.06
CA SER A 266 -3.20 -21.45 -9.55
C SER A 266 -1.75 -21.83 -9.86
N THR A 267 -1.31 -22.97 -9.35
CA THR A 267 0.03 -23.51 -9.65
C THR A 267 0.11 -24.14 -11.05
N ASP A 268 -1.01 -24.60 -11.61
CA ASP A 268 -1.08 -25.28 -12.90
C ASP A 268 -1.73 -24.43 -14.01
N ASN A 269 -2.17 -23.21 -13.68
CA ASN A 269 -2.95 -22.29 -14.53
C ASN A 269 -4.27 -22.87 -15.04
N LYS A 270 -4.80 -23.93 -14.41
CA LYS A 270 -6.02 -24.63 -14.84
C LYS A 270 -7.05 -24.73 -13.73
N THR A 271 -6.60 -25.09 -12.54
CA THR A 271 -7.46 -25.37 -11.39
C THR A 271 -7.05 -24.53 -10.18
N LEU A 272 -8.05 -24.11 -9.42
CA LEU A 272 -7.89 -23.47 -8.12
C LEU A 272 -8.14 -24.53 -7.05
N THR A 273 -7.06 -24.96 -6.38
CA THR A 273 -7.15 -25.89 -5.24
C THR A 273 -7.37 -25.13 -3.94
N GLU A 274 -7.78 -25.83 -2.88
CA GLU A 274 -7.90 -25.27 -1.53
C GLU A 274 -6.59 -24.61 -1.08
N GLN A 275 -5.45 -25.30 -1.25
CA GLN A 275 -4.15 -24.75 -0.90
C GLN A 275 -3.80 -23.49 -1.71
N ASN A 276 -4.14 -23.46 -3.01
CA ASN A 276 -3.93 -22.26 -3.82
C ASN A 276 -4.76 -21.08 -3.31
N PHE A 277 -5.99 -21.33 -2.87
CA PHE A 277 -6.86 -20.31 -2.31
C PHE A 277 -6.34 -19.80 -0.96
N ILE A 278 -5.88 -20.71 -0.09
CA ILE A 278 -5.22 -20.35 1.19
C ILE A 278 -3.98 -19.49 0.92
N ASP A 279 -3.10 -19.92 0.01
CA ASP A 279 -1.88 -19.19 -0.31
C ASP A 279 -2.20 -17.79 -0.87
N ALA A 280 -3.19 -17.69 -1.75
CA ALA A 280 -3.67 -16.41 -2.28
C ALA A 280 -4.22 -15.50 -1.17
N TRP A 281 -5.02 -16.05 -0.24
CA TRP A 281 -5.57 -15.32 0.89
C TRP A 281 -4.48 -14.73 1.78
N TYR A 282 -3.53 -15.55 2.23
CA TYR A 282 -2.45 -15.10 3.10
C TYR A 282 -1.46 -14.19 2.38
N SER A 283 -1.23 -14.39 1.07
CA SER A 283 -0.41 -13.48 0.27
C SER A 283 -1.05 -12.09 0.18
N GLU A 284 -2.36 -12.01 0.01
CA GLU A 284 -3.08 -10.73 -0.03
C GLU A 284 -3.13 -10.10 1.36
N LEU A 285 -3.39 -10.87 2.42
CA LEU A 285 -3.29 -10.33 3.79
C LEU A 285 -1.90 -9.81 4.11
N GLN A 286 -0.85 -10.51 3.65
CA GLN A 286 0.52 -10.03 3.80
C GLN A 286 0.75 -8.71 3.05
N SER A 287 0.16 -8.54 1.85
CA SER A 287 0.27 -7.31 1.07
C SER A 287 -0.42 -6.13 1.75
N VAL A 288 -1.49 -6.38 2.50
CA VAL A 288 -2.26 -5.36 3.26
C VAL A 288 -1.93 -5.32 4.75
N GLY A 289 -0.87 -6.00 5.21
CA GLY A 289 -0.40 -5.93 6.59
C GLY A 289 -1.24 -6.66 7.64
N GLY A 290 -2.11 -7.59 7.23
CA GLY A 290 -3.02 -8.35 8.08
C GLY A 290 -4.37 -7.63 8.32
N PRO A 291 -5.13 -8.04 9.36
CA PRO A 291 -4.83 -9.10 10.33
C PRO A 291 -4.83 -10.49 9.68
N TYR A 292 -4.25 -11.47 10.37
CA TYR A 292 -4.24 -12.87 9.94
C TYR A 292 -5.31 -13.66 10.71
N PRO A 293 -5.96 -14.65 10.08
CA PRO A 293 -7.04 -15.38 10.75
C PRO A 293 -6.43 -16.30 11.80
N ASP A 294 -7.12 -16.46 12.92
CA ASP A 294 -6.66 -17.30 14.05
C ASP A 294 -6.59 -18.80 13.67
N SER A 295 -7.33 -19.21 12.63
CA SER A 295 -7.27 -20.55 12.04
C SER A 295 -7.40 -20.49 10.53
N THR A 296 -6.63 -21.35 9.85
CA THR A 296 -6.76 -21.60 8.41
C THR A 296 -8.13 -22.18 8.04
N ASP A 297 -8.82 -22.84 8.99
CA ASP A 297 -10.14 -23.45 8.75
C ASP A 297 -11.17 -22.43 8.25
N LEU A 298 -11.08 -21.18 8.72
CA LEU A 298 -11.96 -20.10 8.25
C LEU A 298 -11.78 -19.82 6.75
N VAL A 299 -10.53 -19.85 6.26
CA VAL A 299 -10.21 -19.66 4.85
C VAL A 299 -10.63 -20.89 4.02
N VAL A 300 -10.54 -22.08 4.60
CA VAL A 300 -11.06 -23.32 3.99
C VAL A 300 -12.57 -23.22 3.79
N GLU A 301 -13.34 -22.76 4.79
CA GLU A 301 -14.79 -22.56 4.66
C GLU A 301 -15.16 -21.61 3.50
N TYR A 302 -14.33 -20.61 3.23
CA TYR A 302 -14.52 -19.70 2.09
C TYR A 302 -14.27 -20.39 0.75
N PHE A 303 -13.27 -21.26 0.67
CA PHE A 303 -12.99 -22.06 -0.51
C PHE A 303 -14.09 -23.10 -0.75
N ASP A 304 -14.51 -23.82 0.29
CA ASP A 304 -15.55 -24.86 0.23
C ASP A 304 -16.85 -24.31 -0.35
N ARG A 305 -17.16 -23.05 -0.08
CA ARG A 305 -18.32 -22.38 -0.68
C ARG A 305 -18.23 -22.26 -2.20
N ILE A 306 -17.05 -21.93 -2.73
CA ILE A 306 -16.80 -21.87 -4.18
C ILE A 306 -16.90 -23.28 -4.76
N ALA A 307 -16.23 -24.24 -4.14
CA ALA A 307 -16.17 -25.62 -4.57
C ALA A 307 -17.57 -26.27 -4.60
N ALA A 308 -18.35 -26.09 -3.55
CA ALA A 308 -19.72 -26.58 -3.43
C ALA A 308 -20.65 -25.97 -4.49
N TRP A 309 -20.57 -24.64 -4.71
CA TRP A 309 -21.36 -23.98 -5.75
C TRP A 309 -20.99 -24.48 -7.15
N ALA A 310 -19.70 -24.69 -7.40
CA ALA A 310 -19.18 -25.14 -8.68
C ALA A 310 -19.39 -26.65 -8.94
N GLY A 311 -19.64 -27.45 -7.89
CA GLY A 311 -19.76 -28.91 -7.97
C GLY A 311 -18.42 -29.66 -7.95
N TYR A 312 -17.40 -29.12 -7.28
CA TYR A 312 -16.03 -29.66 -7.19
C TYR A 312 -15.54 -29.81 -5.74
N CYS A 313 -16.34 -30.37 -4.84
CA CYS A 313 -16.02 -30.43 -3.40
C CYS A 313 -14.73 -31.18 -3.05
N ASP A 314 -14.29 -32.14 -3.88
CA ASP A 314 -13.12 -32.99 -3.62
C ASP A 314 -11.93 -32.72 -4.59
N GLU A 315 -12.06 -31.71 -5.47
CA GLU A 315 -11.11 -31.47 -6.57
C GLU A 315 -10.83 -29.97 -6.76
N GLY A 316 -9.76 -29.64 -7.50
CA GLY A 316 -9.49 -28.25 -7.87
C GLY A 316 -10.55 -27.70 -8.80
N VAL A 317 -11.05 -26.49 -8.52
CA VAL A 317 -12.10 -25.84 -9.33
C VAL A 317 -11.51 -25.30 -10.63
N PRO A 318 -11.97 -25.72 -11.82
CA PRO A 318 -11.46 -25.17 -13.09
C PRO A 318 -11.71 -23.67 -13.23
N TYR A 319 -10.83 -22.96 -13.96
CA TYR A 319 -10.96 -21.51 -14.20
C TYR A 319 -12.38 -21.09 -14.60
N ASP A 320 -12.99 -21.76 -15.58
CA ASP A 320 -14.32 -21.37 -16.07
C ASP A 320 -15.37 -21.42 -14.97
N ASN A 321 -15.31 -22.45 -14.10
CA ASN A 321 -16.20 -22.63 -12.97
C ASN A 321 -15.92 -21.62 -11.84
N THR A 322 -14.65 -21.32 -11.55
CA THR A 322 -14.27 -20.28 -10.59
C THR A 322 -14.75 -18.91 -11.06
N ALA A 323 -14.56 -18.58 -12.34
CA ALA A 323 -15.04 -17.33 -12.92
C ALA A 323 -16.58 -17.27 -12.96
N ASP A 324 -17.25 -18.40 -13.22
CA ASP A 324 -18.71 -18.52 -13.17
C ASP A 324 -19.26 -18.30 -11.76
N TYR A 325 -18.57 -18.77 -10.72
CA TYR A 325 -18.96 -18.50 -9.33
C TYR A 325 -19.08 -16.99 -9.08
N TYR A 326 -18.05 -16.22 -9.43
CA TYR A 326 -18.08 -14.77 -9.23
C TYR A 326 -19.11 -14.06 -10.13
N GLN A 327 -19.38 -14.56 -11.34
CA GLN A 327 -20.33 -13.94 -12.26
C GLN A 327 -21.80 -14.28 -11.92
N TYR A 328 -22.08 -15.53 -11.52
CA TYR A 328 -23.43 -16.11 -11.54
C TYR A 328 -23.95 -16.60 -10.19
N SER A 329 -23.11 -16.77 -9.16
CA SER A 329 -23.58 -17.24 -7.84
C SER A 329 -24.63 -16.35 -7.18
N SER A 330 -24.70 -15.08 -7.59
CA SER A 330 -25.76 -14.14 -7.18
C SER A 330 -27.13 -14.42 -7.80
N THR A 331 -27.20 -15.20 -8.89
CA THR A 331 -28.40 -15.39 -9.71
C THR A 331 -29.06 -16.76 -9.51
N VAL A 332 -28.30 -17.73 -9.03
CA VAL A 332 -28.76 -19.10 -8.78
C VAL A 332 -28.29 -19.53 -7.40
N ASP A 333 -29.18 -20.16 -6.64
CA ASP A 333 -28.79 -20.77 -5.37
C ASP A 333 -27.88 -21.97 -5.69
N GLY A 334 -26.72 -22.05 -5.01
CA GLY A 334 -25.80 -23.18 -5.14
C GLY A 334 -26.42 -24.49 -4.67
N ALA A 335 -25.80 -25.62 -5.04
CA ALA A 335 -26.16 -26.89 -4.43
C ALA A 335 -25.92 -26.80 -2.91
N GLU A 336 -26.94 -27.06 -2.10
CA GLU A 336 -26.75 -27.11 -0.64
C GLU A 336 -25.78 -28.25 -0.33
N SER A 337 -24.64 -27.92 0.31
CA SER A 337 -23.72 -28.91 0.87
C SER A 337 -24.45 -29.66 1.98
N SER A 338 -24.83 -30.90 1.71
CA SER A 338 -25.51 -31.80 2.66
C SER A 338 -24.57 -32.39 3.70
#